data_AF-A0A0J1FJ66-F1
#
_entry.id   AF-A0A0J1FJ66-F1
#
_cell.length_a   1.000
_cell.length_b   1.000
_cell.length_c   1.000
_cell.angle_alpha   90.00
_cell.angle_beta   90.00
_cell.angle_gamma   90.00
#
_symmetry.space_group_name_H-M   'P 1'
#
loop_
_entity.id
_entity.type
_entity.pdbx_description
1 polymer ?
#
loop_
_entity_poly.entity_id
_entity_poly.type
_entity_poly.pdbx_seq_one_letter_code
_entity_poly.pdbx_strand_id
1 'polypeptide(L)'
;MLCTVTSDPAKEPLAVYRALKDFNTGWIQFIPIVRLTADGQPTADSVTGEGYGDFLCAVFDEWIRHDLGRLDVQLFAEMALVWSGGNASLCWMAPTCGRVLIVEHDGSVYSCDHFVNPDHRIGNIEASPLSALVDLPVQRRFGNEKQTKLPLQCRSCSWLTVCNGGCPKDRFALAENGERGLNYLCGG
;
A
#
# COMPACT_ATOMS: atom_id res chain seq x y z
N MET A 1 16.17 4.19 1.71
CA MET A 1 15.58 5.53 1.54
C MET A 1 14.08 5.41 1.32
N LEU A 2 13.28 6.33 1.88
CA LEU A 2 11.82 6.39 1.68
C LEU A 2 11.47 7.73 1.04
N CYS A 3 10.67 7.71 -0.02
CA CYS A 3 10.22 8.88 -0.75
C CYS A 3 8.70 8.83 -0.95
N THR A 4 8.02 9.91 -0.59
CA THR A 4 6.59 10.09 -0.85
C THR A 4 6.38 10.62 -2.26
N VAL A 5 5.48 9.99 -3.02
CA VAL A 5 5.10 10.40 -4.37
C VAL A 5 3.75 11.12 -4.31
N THR A 6 3.80 12.45 -4.35
CA THR A 6 2.62 13.32 -4.54
C THR A 6 2.40 13.60 -6.03
N SER A 7 1.37 14.37 -6.37
CA SER A 7 1.09 14.79 -7.75
C SER A 7 2.23 15.58 -8.42
N ASP A 8 3.12 16.22 -7.66
CA ASP A 8 4.24 17.00 -8.19
C ASP A 8 5.49 16.14 -8.53
N PRO A 9 6.09 15.36 -7.61
CA PRO A 9 7.19 14.44 -7.94
C PRO A 9 6.84 13.42 -9.01
N ALA A 10 5.55 13.05 -9.15
CA ALA A 10 5.08 12.17 -10.21
C ALA A 10 5.37 12.70 -11.62
N LYS A 11 5.51 14.02 -11.80
CA LYS A 11 5.78 14.66 -13.10
C LYS A 11 7.24 14.51 -13.55
N GLU A 12 8.16 14.22 -12.62
CA GLU A 12 9.60 14.16 -12.90
C GLU A 12 10.24 12.86 -12.34
N PRO A 13 9.76 11.66 -12.75
CA PRO A 13 10.14 10.39 -12.13
C PRO A 13 11.65 10.13 -12.13
N LEU A 14 12.31 10.38 -13.27
CA LEU A 14 13.74 10.12 -13.41
C LEU A 14 14.60 11.10 -12.60
N ALA A 15 14.17 12.37 -12.47
CA ALA A 15 14.89 13.35 -11.67
C ALA A 15 14.84 12.94 -10.18
N VAL A 16 13.66 12.55 -9.71
CA VAL A 16 13.46 12.03 -8.34
C VAL A 16 14.29 10.78 -8.11
N TYR A 17 14.18 9.77 -8.97
CA TYR A 17 14.92 8.51 -8.82
C TYR A 17 16.44 8.72 -8.80
N ARG A 18 16.98 9.50 -9.75
CA ARG A 18 18.44 9.76 -9.83
C ARG A 18 18.95 10.50 -8.60
N ALA A 19 18.22 11.52 -8.13
CA ALA A 19 18.58 12.23 -6.91
C ALA A 19 18.58 11.30 -5.67
N LEU A 20 17.63 10.37 -5.58
CA LEU A 20 17.58 9.41 -4.47
C LEU A 20 18.68 8.34 -4.57
N LYS A 21 19.01 7.91 -5.78
CA LYS A 21 20.07 6.94 -6.07
C LYS A 21 21.44 7.46 -5.64
N ASP A 22 21.70 8.75 -5.79
CA ASP A 22 22.99 9.37 -5.44
C ASP A 22 23.33 9.26 -3.94
N PHE A 23 22.34 9.03 -3.07
CA PHE A 23 22.57 8.73 -1.66
C PHE A 23 23.14 7.33 -1.38
N ASN A 24 23.21 6.46 -2.39
CA ASN A 24 23.83 5.13 -2.33
C ASN A 24 23.35 4.27 -1.15
N THR A 25 22.05 4.31 -0.84
CA THR A 25 21.48 3.58 0.31
C THR A 25 21.21 2.10 0.04
N GLY A 26 21.38 1.64 -1.21
CA GLY A 26 21.08 0.26 -1.64
C GLY A 26 19.59 -0.09 -1.73
N TRP A 27 18.69 0.74 -1.19
CA TRP A 27 17.25 0.47 -1.17
C TRP A 27 16.41 1.75 -1.29
N ILE A 28 15.41 1.78 -2.17
CA ILE A 28 14.42 2.86 -2.29
C ILE A 28 13.00 2.31 -2.13
N GLN A 29 12.19 3.04 -1.37
CA GLN A 29 10.76 2.83 -1.26
C GLN A 29 10.03 4.09 -1.74
N PHE A 30 9.09 3.91 -2.67
CA PHE A 30 8.15 4.94 -3.09
C PHE A 30 6.80 4.70 -2.43
N ILE A 31 6.25 5.72 -1.76
CA ILE A 31 4.95 5.65 -1.08
C ILE A 31 4.02 6.67 -1.73
N PRO A 32 2.92 6.24 -2.38
CA PRO A 32 1.99 7.19 -2.98
C PRO A 32 1.25 7.97 -1.90
N ILE A 33 1.12 9.28 -2.09
CA ILE A 33 0.28 10.10 -1.22
C ILE A 33 -1.15 10.09 -1.76
N VAL A 34 -2.05 9.54 -0.95
CA VAL A 34 -3.49 9.55 -1.18
C VAL A 34 -4.19 10.06 0.08
N ARG A 35 -4.75 11.26 -0.01
CA ARG A 35 -5.44 11.95 1.09
C ARG A 35 -6.77 12.50 0.61
N LEU A 36 -7.74 12.50 1.51
CA LEU A 36 -9.08 13.01 1.23
C LEU A 36 -9.31 14.34 1.97
N THR A 37 -10.06 15.24 1.35
CA THR A 37 -10.68 16.38 2.00
C THR A 37 -11.82 15.93 2.92
N ALA A 38 -12.35 16.84 3.74
CA ALA A 38 -13.51 16.56 4.58
C ALA A 38 -14.74 16.09 3.77
N ASP A 39 -14.87 16.56 2.53
CA ASP A 39 -15.97 16.19 1.61
C ASP A 39 -15.69 14.88 0.85
N GLY A 40 -14.62 14.17 1.20
CA GLY A 40 -14.28 12.86 0.64
C GLY A 40 -13.65 12.89 -0.76
N GLN A 41 -13.14 14.04 -1.20
CA GLN A 41 -12.45 14.18 -2.49
C GLN A 41 -10.93 14.10 -2.32
N PRO A 42 -10.16 13.53 -3.27
CA PRO A 42 -8.70 13.57 -3.22
C PRO A 42 -8.18 15.01 -3.10
N THR A 43 -7.17 15.23 -2.24
CA THR A 43 -6.48 16.52 -2.15
C THR A 43 -5.64 16.78 -3.40
N ALA A 44 -5.35 18.04 -3.72
CA ALA A 44 -4.58 18.41 -4.91
C ALA A 44 -3.16 17.79 -4.98
N ASP A 45 -2.57 17.47 -3.84
CA ASP A 45 -1.27 16.80 -3.75
C ASP A 45 -1.36 15.27 -3.79
N SER A 46 -2.56 14.69 -3.81
CA SER A 46 -2.72 13.26 -3.99
C SER A 46 -2.32 12.86 -5.41
N VAL A 47 -1.51 11.81 -5.54
CA VAL A 47 -1.14 11.26 -6.85
C VAL A 47 -2.31 10.46 -7.42
N THR A 48 -2.61 10.58 -8.72
CA THR A 48 -3.61 9.74 -9.37
C THR A 48 -3.09 8.33 -9.61
N GLY A 49 -3.97 7.37 -9.92
CA GLY A 49 -3.54 6.04 -10.32
C GLY A 49 -2.60 6.08 -11.53
N GLU A 50 -3.02 6.74 -12.61
CA GLU A 50 -2.23 6.87 -13.84
C GLU A 50 -0.90 7.58 -13.59
N GLY A 51 -0.90 8.68 -12.81
CA GLY A 51 0.33 9.41 -12.52
C GLY A 51 1.32 8.60 -11.69
N TYR A 52 0.83 7.76 -10.77
CA TYR A 52 1.69 6.85 -10.02
C TYR A 52 2.21 5.69 -10.88
N GLY A 53 1.35 5.14 -11.75
CA GLY A 53 1.73 4.11 -12.72
C GLY A 53 2.80 4.60 -13.70
N ASP A 54 2.62 5.77 -14.29
CA ASP A 54 3.59 6.41 -15.18
C ASP A 54 4.93 6.66 -14.47
N PHE A 55 4.88 7.14 -13.22
CA PHE A 55 6.06 7.33 -12.40
C PHE A 55 6.81 6.01 -12.20
N LEU A 56 6.11 4.96 -11.80
CA LEU A 56 6.71 3.65 -11.54
C LEU A 56 7.26 3.00 -12.82
N CYS A 57 6.56 3.12 -13.95
CA CYS A 57 7.02 2.61 -15.24
C CYS A 57 8.32 3.29 -15.65
N ALA A 58 8.40 4.62 -15.58
CA ALA A 58 9.60 5.37 -15.91
C ALA A 58 10.79 4.98 -15.02
N VAL A 59 10.55 4.82 -13.71
CA VAL A 59 11.60 4.40 -12.77
C VAL A 59 12.03 2.95 -13.01
N PHE A 60 11.08 2.04 -13.28
CA PHE A 60 11.38 0.64 -13.59
C PHE A 60 12.27 0.53 -14.82
N ASP A 61 11.95 1.28 -15.86
CA ASP A 61 12.67 1.31 -17.13
C ASP A 61 14.14 1.76 -16.98
N GLU A 62 14.41 2.77 -16.16
CA GLU A 62 15.76 3.20 -15.83
C GLU A 62 16.47 2.15 -14.95
N TRP A 63 15.79 1.73 -13.88
CA TRP A 63 16.33 0.81 -12.88
C TRP A 63 16.76 -0.53 -13.48
N ILE A 64 15.89 -1.16 -14.28
CA ILE A 64 16.15 -2.50 -14.83
C ILE A 64 17.37 -2.52 -15.76
N ARG A 65 17.65 -1.41 -16.44
CA ARG A 65 18.76 -1.28 -17.41
C ARG A 65 20.09 -0.98 -16.73
N HIS A 66 20.08 -0.29 -15.60
CA HIS A 66 21.28 0.34 -15.05
C HIS A 66 21.65 -0.09 -13.63
N ASP A 67 20.66 -0.54 -12.84
CA ASP A 67 20.79 -0.61 -11.39
C ASP A 67 20.33 -1.95 -10.78
N LEU A 68 19.82 -2.89 -11.60
CA LEU A 68 19.45 -4.23 -11.15
C LEU A 68 20.63 -4.92 -10.44
N GLY A 69 20.39 -5.40 -9.22
CA GLY A 69 21.40 -6.06 -8.37
C GLY A 69 22.34 -5.10 -7.63
N ARG A 70 22.21 -3.78 -7.82
CA ARG A 70 23.01 -2.75 -7.12
C ARG A 70 22.17 -1.89 -6.19
N LEU A 71 20.93 -1.63 -6.57
CA LEU A 71 19.96 -0.81 -5.85
C LEU A 71 18.62 -1.51 -5.98
N ASP A 72 17.92 -1.76 -4.88
CA ASP A 72 16.60 -2.35 -4.92
C ASP A 72 15.51 -1.28 -4.78
N VAL A 73 14.43 -1.44 -5.54
CA VAL A 73 13.21 -0.65 -5.38
C VAL A 73 12.14 -1.58 -4.80
N GLN A 74 11.61 -1.24 -3.62
CA GLN A 74 10.74 -2.13 -2.83
C GLN A 74 9.61 -2.75 -3.66
N LEU A 75 8.90 -1.94 -4.44
CA LEU A 75 7.77 -2.42 -5.24
C LEU A 75 8.21 -3.48 -6.26
N PHE A 76 9.32 -3.24 -6.97
CA PHE A 76 9.77 -4.13 -8.03
C PHE A 76 10.31 -5.45 -7.45
N ALA A 77 11.05 -5.37 -6.35
CA ALA A 77 11.51 -6.54 -5.62
C ALA A 77 10.33 -7.39 -5.13
N GLU A 78 9.31 -6.75 -4.57
CA GLU A 78 8.09 -7.41 -4.08
C GLU A 78 7.28 -8.04 -5.23
N MET A 79 7.11 -7.34 -6.35
CA MET A 79 6.45 -7.88 -7.54
C MET A 79 7.19 -9.09 -8.10
N ALA A 80 8.53 -9.04 -8.17
CA ALA A 80 9.34 -10.17 -8.59
C ALA A 80 9.18 -11.39 -7.66
N LEU A 81 9.15 -11.17 -6.35
CA LEU A 81 8.88 -12.22 -5.35
C LEU A 81 7.52 -12.88 -5.60
N VAL A 82 6.46 -12.09 -5.71
CA VAL A 82 5.10 -12.63 -5.91
C VAL A 82 4.97 -13.34 -7.25
N TRP A 83 5.52 -12.79 -8.34
CA TRP A 83 5.50 -13.45 -9.64
C TRP A 83 6.31 -14.74 -9.69
N SER A 84 7.34 -14.88 -8.86
CA SER A 84 8.10 -16.14 -8.75
C SER A 84 7.36 -17.24 -7.97
N GLY A 85 6.13 -16.99 -7.52
CA GLY A 85 5.33 -17.90 -6.69
C GLY A 85 5.55 -17.73 -5.19
N GLY A 86 6.29 -16.70 -4.78
CA GLY A 86 6.46 -16.32 -3.38
C GLY A 86 5.22 -15.66 -2.80
N ASN A 87 5.19 -15.55 -1.46
CA ASN A 87 4.17 -14.78 -0.77
C ASN A 87 4.59 -13.32 -0.64
N ALA A 88 3.64 -12.40 -0.78
CA ALA A 88 3.88 -10.99 -0.52
C ALA A 88 4.32 -10.78 0.96
N SER A 89 5.42 -10.07 1.13
CA SER A 89 5.90 -9.49 2.39
C SER A 89 5.13 -8.21 2.76
N LEU A 90 4.56 -7.50 1.77
CA LEU A 90 3.80 -6.27 1.99
C LEU A 90 2.30 -6.55 2.16
N CYS A 91 1.72 -6.04 3.25
CA CYS A 91 0.32 -6.30 3.59
C CYS A 91 -0.68 -5.83 2.53
N TRP A 92 -0.35 -4.75 1.80
CA TRP A 92 -1.20 -4.21 0.75
C TRP A 92 -1.11 -5.02 -0.56
N MET A 93 -0.12 -5.90 -0.72
CA MET A 93 -0.03 -6.92 -1.79
C MET A 93 -0.49 -8.32 -1.36
N ALA A 94 -0.59 -8.63 -0.07
CA ALA A 94 -1.06 -9.93 0.42
C ALA A 94 -2.60 -10.09 0.33
N PRO A 95 -3.18 -11.30 0.25
CA PRO A 95 -4.65 -11.45 0.21
C PRO A 95 -5.38 -10.88 1.44
N THR A 96 -4.75 -10.98 2.62
CA THR A 96 -5.28 -10.47 3.89
C THR A 96 -4.27 -9.53 4.56
N CYS A 97 -4.75 -8.68 5.48
CA CYS A 97 -3.91 -7.78 6.28
C CYS A 97 -4.18 -7.96 7.79
N GLY A 98 -3.87 -6.96 8.61
CA GLY A 98 -4.23 -6.95 10.04
C GLY A 98 -3.32 -7.78 10.95
N ARG A 99 -2.08 -8.07 10.53
CA ARG A 99 -1.08 -8.72 11.39
C ARG A 99 0.05 -7.80 11.84
N VAL A 100 0.10 -6.57 11.31
CA VAL A 100 1.04 -5.52 11.70
C VAL A 100 0.28 -4.55 12.62
N LEU A 101 0.22 -4.89 13.91
CA LEU A 101 -0.45 -4.08 14.91
C LEU A 101 0.33 -2.81 15.21
N ILE A 102 -0.37 -1.76 15.63
CA ILE A 102 0.23 -0.52 16.10
C ILE A 102 0.03 -0.39 17.60
N VAL A 103 1.08 0.02 18.30
CA VAL A 103 1.06 0.33 19.72
C VAL A 103 1.39 1.81 19.85
N GLU A 104 0.46 2.58 20.38
CA GLU A 104 0.66 3.99 20.68
C GLU A 104 1.38 4.18 22.02
N HIS A 105 1.88 5.38 22.25
CA HIS A 105 2.68 5.72 23.44
C HIS A 105 1.94 5.49 24.78
N ASP A 106 0.61 5.48 24.78
CA ASP A 106 -0.25 5.19 25.94
C ASP A 106 -0.50 3.68 26.14
N GLY A 107 0.16 2.84 25.34
CA GLY A 107 -0.01 1.39 25.31
C GLY A 107 -1.24 0.92 24.54
N SER A 108 -2.10 1.82 24.03
CA SER A 108 -3.26 1.44 23.23
C SER A 108 -2.83 0.73 21.94
N VAL A 109 -3.52 -0.36 21.61
CA VAL A 109 -3.21 -1.20 20.45
C VAL A 109 -4.30 -1.06 19.39
N TYR A 110 -3.89 -0.85 18.13
CA TYR A 110 -4.75 -0.63 16.98
C TYR A 110 -4.49 -1.62 15.84
N SER A 111 -5.48 -1.77 14.96
CA SER A 111 -5.44 -2.76 13.87
C SER A 111 -4.32 -2.57 12.85
N CYS A 112 -3.99 -1.32 12.47
CA CYS A 112 -2.81 -0.95 11.66
C CYS A 112 -2.59 0.59 11.68
N ASP A 113 -1.50 1.07 11.08
CA ASP A 113 -1.07 2.48 11.00
C ASP A 113 -2.07 3.43 10.31
N HIS A 114 -2.81 2.92 9.32
CA HIS A 114 -3.85 3.67 8.63
C HIS A 114 -5.18 3.74 9.40
N PHE A 115 -5.33 2.96 10.46
CA PHE A 115 -6.57 2.82 11.22
C PHE A 115 -6.31 3.05 12.72
N VAL A 116 -5.60 4.13 13.06
CA VAL A 116 -5.40 4.57 14.45
C VAL A 116 -6.55 5.48 14.87
N ASN A 117 -7.72 4.88 15.12
CA ASN A 117 -8.94 5.57 15.55
C ASN A 117 -9.75 4.67 16.52
N PRO A 118 -10.74 5.22 17.25
CA PRO A 118 -11.48 4.46 18.26
C PRO A 118 -12.12 3.17 17.76
N ASP A 119 -12.64 3.15 16.52
CA ASP A 119 -13.31 1.97 15.94
C ASP A 119 -12.38 0.79 15.68
N HIS A 120 -11.06 1.06 15.64
CA HIS A 120 -10.02 0.09 15.33
C HIS A 120 -9.06 -0.14 16.50
N ARG A 121 -9.37 0.37 17.70
CA ARG A 121 -8.65 0.05 18.93
C ARG A 121 -9.04 -1.35 19.40
N ILE A 122 -8.06 -2.24 19.49
CA ILE A 122 -8.26 -3.66 19.83
C ILE A 122 -7.83 -4.02 21.24
N GLY A 123 -7.15 -3.13 21.97
CA GLY A 123 -6.76 -3.37 23.37
C GLY A 123 -5.71 -2.40 23.89
N ASN A 124 -5.00 -2.83 24.94
CA ASN A 124 -3.81 -2.16 25.46
C ASN A 124 -2.75 -3.23 25.79
N ILE A 125 -1.48 -2.95 25.49
CA ILE A 125 -0.36 -3.89 25.65
C ILE A 125 -0.05 -4.24 27.11
N GLU A 126 -0.41 -3.38 28.06
CA GLU A 126 -0.24 -3.64 29.49
C GLU A 126 -1.28 -4.65 30.02
N ALA A 127 -2.45 -4.72 29.36
CA ALA A 127 -3.55 -5.59 29.78
C ALA A 127 -3.52 -6.97 29.11
N SER A 128 -3.04 -7.04 27.86
CA SER A 128 -3.07 -8.26 27.04
C SER A 128 -1.82 -8.39 26.18
N PRO A 129 -1.25 -9.61 26.03
CA PRO A 129 -0.13 -9.82 25.12
C PRO A 129 -0.55 -9.60 23.66
N LEU A 130 0.36 -9.07 22.83
CA LEU A 130 0.11 -8.82 21.41
C LEU A 130 -0.32 -10.08 20.64
N SER A 131 0.15 -11.26 21.04
CA SER A 131 -0.27 -12.55 20.47
C SER A 131 -1.76 -12.83 20.67
N ALA A 132 -2.33 -12.45 21.82
CA ALA A 132 -3.76 -12.57 22.04
C ALA A 132 -4.54 -11.52 21.22
N LEU A 133 -4.03 -10.28 21.17
CA LEU A 133 -4.68 -9.18 20.47
C LEU A 133 -4.73 -9.40 18.95
N VAL A 134 -3.64 -9.89 18.35
CA VAL A 134 -3.57 -10.15 16.89
C VAL A 134 -4.53 -11.26 16.44
N ASP A 135 -4.87 -12.17 17.36
CA ASP A 135 -5.77 -13.31 17.10
C ASP A 135 -7.23 -13.06 17.49
N LEU A 136 -7.56 -11.87 18.00
CA LEU A 136 -8.94 -11.51 18.32
C LEU A 136 -9.87 -11.67 17.10
N PRO A 137 -11.12 -12.12 17.29
CA PRO A 137 -12.08 -12.24 16.19
C PRO A 137 -12.29 -10.94 15.42
N VAL A 138 -12.26 -9.78 16.10
CA VAL A 138 -12.37 -8.46 15.46
C VAL A 138 -11.17 -8.16 14.55
N GLN A 139 -9.95 -8.51 14.97
CA GLN A 139 -8.74 -8.28 14.20
C GLN A 139 -8.65 -9.23 12.99
N ARG A 140 -9.03 -10.50 13.19
CA ARG A 140 -9.14 -11.48 12.10
C ARG A 140 -10.19 -11.03 11.07
N ARG A 141 -11.33 -10.48 11.51
CA ARG A 141 -12.34 -9.93 10.61
C ARG A 141 -11.77 -8.75 9.81
N PHE A 142 -11.15 -7.77 10.47
CA PHE A 142 -10.49 -6.64 9.81
C PHE A 142 -9.52 -7.10 8.71
N GLY A 143 -8.65 -8.06 9.00
CA GLY A 143 -7.71 -8.60 8.02
C GLY A 143 -8.36 -9.32 6.83
N ASN A 144 -9.43 -10.08 7.08
CA ASN A 144 -10.15 -10.83 6.04
C ASN A 144 -11.01 -9.93 5.15
N GLU A 145 -11.49 -8.79 5.65
CA GLU A 145 -12.27 -7.84 4.86
C GLU A 145 -11.51 -7.33 3.62
N LYS A 146 -10.17 -7.34 3.66
CA LYS A 146 -9.34 -7.02 2.51
C LYS A 146 -9.66 -7.89 1.28
N GLN A 147 -9.85 -9.19 1.45
CA GLN A 147 -10.19 -10.07 0.33
C GLN A 147 -11.71 -10.17 0.12
N THR A 148 -12.51 -10.19 1.20
CA THR A 148 -13.95 -10.46 1.08
C THR A 148 -14.76 -9.26 0.59
N LYS A 149 -14.25 -8.03 0.73
CA LYS A 149 -14.89 -6.79 0.25
C LYS A 149 -14.36 -6.31 -1.11
N LEU A 150 -13.71 -7.17 -1.89
CA LEU A 150 -13.25 -6.81 -3.24
C LEU A 150 -14.44 -6.65 -4.20
N PRO A 151 -14.49 -5.57 -5.00
CA PRO A 151 -15.52 -5.42 -6.02
C PRO A 151 -15.39 -6.48 -7.11
N LEU A 152 -16.44 -6.70 -7.90
CA LEU A 152 -16.43 -7.67 -9.00
C LEU A 152 -15.26 -7.44 -9.98
N GLN A 153 -14.98 -6.19 -10.33
CA GLN A 153 -13.86 -5.80 -11.20
C GLN A 153 -12.52 -6.37 -10.71
N CYS A 154 -12.24 -6.29 -9.40
CA CYS A 154 -11.02 -6.88 -8.83
C CYS A 154 -11.04 -8.40 -8.90
N ARG A 155 -12.18 -9.04 -8.61
CA ARG A 155 -12.33 -10.50 -8.59
C ARG A 155 -12.15 -11.14 -9.99
N SER A 156 -12.44 -10.39 -11.05
CA SER A 156 -12.22 -10.79 -12.43
C SER A 156 -10.89 -10.29 -13.04
N CYS A 157 -10.10 -9.53 -12.28
CA CYS A 157 -8.86 -8.91 -12.80
C CYS A 157 -7.71 -9.91 -12.87
N SER A 158 -7.00 -9.94 -14.00
CA SER A 158 -5.80 -10.76 -14.20
C SER A 158 -4.66 -10.44 -13.23
N TRP A 159 -4.65 -9.23 -12.67
CA TRP A 159 -3.62 -8.75 -11.76
C TRP A 159 -3.93 -9.00 -10.28
N LEU A 160 -5.09 -9.59 -9.95
CA LEU A 160 -5.54 -9.75 -8.57
C LEU A 160 -4.52 -10.49 -7.69
N THR A 161 -3.86 -11.52 -8.23
CA THR A 161 -2.87 -12.32 -7.49
C THR A 161 -1.64 -11.51 -7.06
N VAL A 162 -1.35 -10.41 -7.75
CA VAL A 162 -0.23 -9.50 -7.44
C VAL A 162 -0.70 -8.35 -6.54
N CYS A 163 -1.77 -7.65 -6.94
CA CYS A 163 -2.19 -6.44 -6.23
C CYS A 163 -3.07 -6.72 -5.00
N ASN A 164 -3.84 -7.82 -5.01
CA ASN A 164 -4.85 -8.17 -4.01
C ASN A 164 -5.78 -6.99 -3.63
N GLY A 165 -6.09 -6.14 -4.62
CA GLY A 165 -6.91 -4.93 -4.48
C GLY A 165 -6.30 -3.81 -3.63
N GLY A 166 -4.99 -3.82 -3.38
CA GLY A 166 -4.28 -2.78 -2.64
C GLY A 166 -4.72 -2.62 -1.18
N CYS A 167 -4.26 -1.55 -0.54
CA CYS A 167 -4.62 -1.22 0.85
C CYS A 167 -6.11 -0.84 0.96
N PRO A 168 -6.86 -1.36 1.96
CA PRO A 168 -8.24 -0.94 2.22
C PRO A 168 -8.43 0.55 2.48
N LYS A 169 -7.43 1.25 3.03
CA LYS A 169 -7.45 2.71 3.26
C LYS A 169 -7.83 3.49 2.00
N ASP A 170 -7.31 3.05 0.85
CA ASP A 170 -7.44 3.79 -0.41
C ASP A 170 -8.56 3.22 -1.30
N ARG A 171 -9.47 2.40 -0.74
CA ARG A 171 -10.60 1.78 -1.46
C ARG A 171 -11.87 2.63 -1.44
N PHE A 172 -11.76 3.87 -1.88
CA PHE A 172 -12.88 4.80 -1.95
C PHE A 172 -13.37 5.09 -3.38
N ALA A 173 -12.71 4.54 -4.41
CA ALA A 173 -13.14 4.70 -5.79
C ALA A 173 -14.29 3.75 -6.16
N LEU A 174 -14.96 4.06 -7.26
CA LEU A 174 -15.99 3.24 -7.87
C LEU A 174 -15.37 2.34 -8.94
N ALA A 175 -15.80 1.09 -8.99
CA ALA A 175 -15.59 0.20 -10.11
C ALA A 175 -16.41 0.66 -11.33
N GLU A 176 -16.07 0.16 -12.52
CA GLU A 176 -16.76 0.49 -13.78
C GLU A 176 -18.27 0.21 -13.73
N ASN A 177 -18.66 -0.82 -12.99
CA ASN A 177 -20.06 -1.19 -12.78
C ASN A 177 -20.75 -0.43 -11.63
N GLY A 178 -20.08 0.56 -11.02
CA GLY A 178 -20.58 1.36 -9.91
C GLY A 178 -20.40 0.74 -8.53
N GLU A 179 -19.82 -0.46 -8.40
CA GLU A 179 -19.50 -1.03 -7.09
C GLU A 179 -18.48 -0.17 -6.34
N ARG A 180 -18.69 0.05 -5.05
CA ARG A 180 -17.71 0.73 -4.18
C ARG A 180 -16.59 -0.23 -3.78
N GLY A 181 -15.43 0.33 -3.42
CA GLY A 181 -14.33 -0.44 -2.85
C GLY A 181 -13.20 -0.73 -3.85
N LEU A 182 -13.22 -0.07 -5.02
CA LEU A 182 -12.06 -0.07 -5.91
C LEU A 182 -10.95 0.76 -5.28
N ASN A 183 -9.71 0.28 -5.38
CA ASN A 183 -8.55 1.07 -4.95
C ASN A 183 -8.41 2.29 -5.86
N TYR A 184 -8.21 3.48 -5.28
CA TYR A 184 -8.06 4.73 -6.01
C TYR A 184 -6.90 4.72 -7.02
N LEU A 185 -5.85 3.95 -6.74
CA LEU A 185 -4.68 3.84 -7.61
C LEU A 185 -4.80 2.70 -8.65
N CYS A 186 -5.97 2.08 -8.82
CA CYS A 186 -6.14 0.89 -9.67
C CYS A 186 -5.82 1.14 -11.16
N GLY A 187 -5.90 2.38 -11.65
CA GLY A 187 -5.57 2.71 -13.05
C GLY A 187 -4.08 2.70 -13.37
N GLY A 188 -3.21 2.64 -12.35
CA GLY A 188 -1.76 2.63 -12.47
C GLY A 188 -1.10 1.26 -12.36
#